data_AF-A0AA35XAM7-F1
#
_entry.id   AF-A0AA35XAM7-F1
#
_cell.length_a   1.000
_cell.length_b   1.000
_cell.length_c   1.000
_cell.angle_alpha   90.00
_cell.angle_beta   90.00
_cell.angle_gamma   90.00
#
_symmetry.space_group_name_H-M   'P 1'
#
loop_
_entity.id
_entity.type
_entity.pdbx_description
1 polymer ?
#
loop_
_entity_poly.entity_id
_entity_poly.type
_entity_poly.pdbx_seq_one_letter_code
_entity_poly.pdbx_strand_id
1 'polypeptide(L)'
;MGVARERGKRAGNQQIVAVGVNCSDPNYIQPLLKSCGDGPETGFVVYPNSGEDWDTTHHCWTGETRDLSCEAGKWMELGATYIGGCCRVGPEDIKSLRNTVDLFNQN
;
A
#
# COMPACT_ATOMS: atom_id res chain seq x y z
N MET A 1 4.07 -7.60 23.04
CA MET A 1 3.43 -8.90 22.75
C MET A 1 2.69 -8.75 21.42
N GLY A 2 3.38 -9.02 20.31
CA GLY A 2 2.75 -9.02 18.99
C GLY A 2 1.98 -10.31 18.79
N VAL A 3 0.65 -10.22 18.70
CA VAL A 3 -0.18 -11.32 18.22
C VAL A 3 0.08 -11.44 16.73
N ALA A 4 0.96 -12.37 16.33
CA ALA A 4 0.98 -12.86 14.96
C ALA A 4 -0.41 -13.47 14.70
N ARG A 5 -1.27 -12.71 14.02
CA ARG A 5 -2.54 -13.26 13.54
C ARG A 5 -2.19 -14.28 12.47
N GLU A 6 -2.39 -15.56 12.78
CA GLU A 6 -2.30 -16.65 11.81
C GLU A 6 -3.26 -16.33 10.66
N ARG A 7 -2.72 -15.98 9.49
CA ARG A 7 -3.50 -15.76 8.27
C ARG A 7 -3.84 -17.12 7.70
N GLY A 8 -5.12 -17.39 7.46
CA GLY A 8 -5.57 -18.72 7.01
C GLY A 8 -4.89 -19.16 5.71
N LYS A 9 -4.30 -20.37 5.72
CA LYS A 9 -3.70 -21.03 4.54
C LYS A 9 -4.68 -21.08 3.37
N ARG A 10 -4.44 -20.26 2.34
CA ARG A 10 -5.02 -20.46 1.01
C ARG A 10 -4.00 -21.19 0.16
N ALA A 11 -4.36 -22.37 -0.36
CA ALA A 11 -3.50 -23.16 -1.25
C ALA A 11 -3.26 -22.41 -2.58
N GLY A 12 -2.24 -21.55 -2.60
CA GLY A 12 -1.81 -20.78 -3.75
C GLY A 12 -0.57 -21.37 -4.44
N ASN A 13 -0.29 -20.90 -5.66
CA ASN A 13 0.94 -21.25 -6.37
C ASN A 13 2.15 -20.68 -5.60
N GLN A 14 3.08 -21.56 -5.19
CA GLN A 14 4.28 -21.22 -4.43
C GLN A 14 5.25 -20.27 -5.17
N GLN A 15 5.08 -20.10 -6.48
CA GLN A 15 5.85 -19.15 -7.27
C GLN A 15 5.35 -17.69 -7.11
N ILE A 16 4.14 -17.49 -6.58
CA ILE A 16 3.61 -16.16 -6.29
C ILE A 16 4.09 -15.75 -4.90
N VAL A 17 4.98 -14.77 -4.84
CA VAL A 17 5.63 -14.33 -3.60
C VAL A 17 4.93 -13.14 -2.92
N ALA A 18 3.98 -12.49 -3.60
CA ALA A 18 3.12 -11.44 -3.08
C ALA A 18 1.98 -11.13 -4.07
N VAL A 19 0.90 -10.52 -3.57
CA VAL A 19 -0.19 -9.96 -4.40
C VAL A 19 -0.52 -8.56 -3.89
N GLY A 20 -1.07 -7.70 -4.73
CA GLY A 20 -1.20 -6.30 -4.33
C GLY A 20 -2.00 -5.42 -5.28
N VAL A 21 -1.93 -4.12 -4.99
CA VAL A 21 -2.63 -3.06 -5.72
C VAL A 21 -1.67 -1.93 -5.99
N ASN A 22 -1.80 -1.33 -7.18
CA ASN A 22 -1.02 -0.18 -7.58
C ASN A 22 -1.84 0.86 -8.34
N CYS A 23 -1.33 2.09 -8.34
CA CYS A 23 -1.86 3.22 -9.11
C CYS A 23 -3.32 3.63 -8.80
N SER A 24 -3.97 3.01 -7.83
CA SER A 24 -5.25 3.46 -7.26
C SER A 24 -5.05 4.68 -6.36
N ASP A 25 -6.11 5.48 -6.18
CA ASP A 25 -6.13 6.53 -5.16
C ASP A 25 -5.87 5.92 -3.76
N PRO A 26 -5.01 6.54 -2.93
CA PRO A 26 -4.68 6.06 -1.58
C PRO A 26 -5.88 5.73 -0.69
N ASN A 27 -7.01 6.41 -0.85
CA ASN A 27 -8.24 6.16 -0.09
C ASN A 27 -8.83 4.77 -0.33
N TYR A 28 -8.63 4.20 -1.52
CA TYR A 28 -9.17 2.88 -1.85
C TYR A 28 -8.33 1.74 -1.28
N ILE A 29 -7.09 1.99 -0.87
CA ILE A 29 -6.18 0.95 -0.42
C ILE A 29 -6.74 0.22 0.81
N GLN A 30 -7.10 0.93 1.89
CA GLN A 30 -7.59 0.27 3.10
C GLN A 30 -8.88 -0.55 2.86
N PRO A 31 -9.92 -0.02 2.18
CA PRO A 31 -11.09 -0.82 1.82
C PRO A 31 -10.74 -2.07 0.98
N LEU A 32 -9.83 -1.94 0.01
CA LEU A 32 -9.41 -3.06 -0.85
C LEU A 32 -8.68 -4.15 -0.04
N LEU A 33 -7.74 -3.77 0.83
CA LEU A 33 -7.04 -4.73 1.69
C LEU A 33 -8.04 -5.45 2.63
N LYS A 34 -8.96 -4.70 3.24
CA LYS A 34 -10.01 -5.26 4.12
C LYS A 34 -10.94 -6.23 3.38
N SER A 35 -11.23 -5.98 2.10
CA SER A 35 -12.09 -6.85 1.28
C SER A 35 -11.50 -8.26 1.08
N CYS A 36 -10.20 -8.45 1.30
CA CYS A 36 -9.53 -9.74 1.17
C CYS A 36 -9.69 -10.68 2.38
N GLY A 37 -10.36 -10.25 3.46
CA GLY A 37 -10.47 -11.00 4.72
C GLY A 37 -9.14 -11.03 5.47
N ASP A 38 -8.66 -12.21 5.85
CA ASP A 38 -7.37 -12.38 6.55
C ASP A 38 -6.14 -12.00 5.70
N GLY A 39 -6.35 -11.70 4.41
CA GLY A 39 -5.29 -11.39 3.47
C GLY A 39 -4.44 -12.61 3.07
N PRO A 40 -3.48 -12.43 2.15
CA PRO A 40 -2.57 -13.48 1.74
C PRO A 40 -1.47 -13.70 2.79
N GLU A 41 -1.00 -14.94 2.91
CA GLU A 41 0.18 -15.29 3.73
C GLU A 41 1.45 -14.59 3.25
N THR A 42 1.56 -14.41 1.93
CA THR A 42 2.67 -13.71 1.28
C THR A 42 2.76 -12.22 1.62
N GLY A 43 1.73 -11.66 2.26
CA GLY A 43 1.58 -10.23 2.47
C GLY A 43 1.12 -9.48 1.21
N PHE A 44 0.79 -8.20 1.39
CA PHE A 44 0.37 -7.32 0.30
C PHE A 44 1.51 -6.46 -0.25
N VAL A 45 1.45 -6.20 -1.56
CA VAL A 45 2.18 -5.11 -2.23
C VAL A 45 1.24 -3.91 -2.38
N VAL A 46 1.66 -2.72 -1.95
CA VAL A 46 0.85 -1.50 -1.99
C VAL A 46 1.69 -0.35 -2.51
N TYR A 47 1.31 0.20 -3.68
CA TYR A 47 1.99 1.34 -4.27
C TYR A 47 1.00 2.22 -5.05
N PRO A 48 0.19 3.04 -4.34
CA PRO A 48 -0.84 3.89 -4.96
C PRO A 48 -0.22 5.04 -5.77
N ASN A 49 -1.06 5.79 -6.48
CA ASN A 49 -0.66 7.10 -7.02
C ASN A 49 -0.57 8.16 -5.90
N SER A 50 -0.23 9.40 -6.24
CA SER A 50 -0.18 10.51 -5.28
C SER A 50 -1.53 10.92 -4.70
N GLY A 51 -2.66 10.41 -5.22
CA GLY A 51 -4.01 10.94 -4.97
C GLY A 51 -4.47 11.98 -5.98
N GLU A 52 -3.59 12.41 -6.89
CA GLU A 52 -4.00 13.21 -8.05
C GLU A 52 -4.72 12.34 -9.09
N ASP A 53 -5.66 12.95 -9.81
CA ASP A 53 -6.41 12.34 -10.90
C ASP A 53 -5.83 12.76 -12.26
N TRP A 54 -5.77 11.81 -13.19
CA TRP A 54 -5.41 12.09 -14.57
C TRP A 54 -6.64 12.53 -15.36
N ASP A 55 -6.65 13.80 -15.79
CA ASP A 55 -7.66 14.32 -16.72
C ASP A 55 -7.35 13.85 -18.14
N THR A 56 -8.16 12.91 -18.64
CA THR A 56 -8.02 12.34 -19.98
C THR A 56 -8.42 13.29 -21.11
N THR A 57 -9.14 14.38 -20.82
CA THR A 57 -9.52 15.39 -21.82
C THR A 57 -8.42 16.40 -22.03
N HIS A 58 -7.85 16.91 -20.93
CA HIS A 58 -6.81 17.94 -20.96
C HIS A 58 -5.39 17.38 -20.91
N HIS A 59 -5.24 16.05 -20.73
CA HIS A 59 -3.97 15.35 -20.60
C HIS A 59 -3.07 15.97 -19.51
N CYS A 60 -3.65 16.25 -18.35
CA CYS A 60 -2.94 16.81 -17.22
C CYS A 60 -3.36 16.14 -15.92
N TRP A 61 -2.55 16.30 -14.89
CA TRP A 61 -2.89 15.87 -13.54
C TRP A 61 -3.64 17.00 -12.82
N THR A 62 -4.65 16.61 -12.05
CA THR A 62 -5.50 17.52 -11.28
C THR A 62 -5.70 17.00 -9.86
N GLY A 63 -6.16 17.86 -8.96
CA GLY A 63 -6.38 17.50 -7.56
C GLY A 63 -5.16 17.73 -6.68
N GLU A 64 -5.23 17.20 -5.46
CA GLU A 64 -4.21 17.39 -4.43
C GLU A 64 -3.46 16.09 -4.16
N THR A 65 -2.16 16.22 -3.90
CA THR A 65 -1.34 15.10 -3.43
C THR A 65 -1.67 14.76 -1.98
N ARG A 66 -1.66 13.48 -1.66
CA ARG A 66 -1.82 12.94 -0.31
C ARG A 66 -0.47 12.56 0.29
N ASP A 67 -0.36 12.75 1.59
CA ASP A 67 0.78 12.24 2.34
C ASP A 67 0.66 10.72 2.53
N LEU A 68 1.30 9.97 1.63
CA LEU A 68 1.31 8.51 1.66
C LEU A 68 2.00 7.97 2.92
N SER A 69 2.91 8.73 3.53
CA SER A 69 3.63 8.29 4.73
C SER A 69 2.72 8.22 5.96
N CYS A 70 1.67 9.06 6.03
CA CYS A 70 0.64 9.02 7.07
C CYS A 70 -0.29 7.80 6.92
N GLU A 71 -0.57 7.37 5.69
CA GLU A 71 -1.45 6.23 5.40
C GLU A 71 -0.74 4.87 5.49
N ALA A 72 0.57 4.82 5.22
CA ALA A 72 1.34 3.59 5.15
C ALA A 72 1.28 2.73 6.43
N GLY A 73 1.20 3.35 7.61
CA GLY A 73 1.00 2.63 8.88
C GLY A 73 -0.26 1.76 8.87
N LYS A 74 -1.38 2.31 8.40
CA LYS A 74 -2.67 1.61 8.31
C LYS A 74 -2.61 0.46 7.30
N TRP A 75 -1.82 0.60 6.23
CA TRP A 75 -1.63 -0.48 5.27
C TRP A 75 -0.80 -1.62 5.86
N MET A 76 0.24 -1.32 6.64
CA MET A 76 1.07 -2.31 7.33
C MET A 76 0.27 -3.08 8.39
N GLU A 77 -0.59 -2.40 9.16
CA GLU A 77 -1.54 -3.05 10.08
C GLU A 77 -2.48 -4.03 9.38
N LEU A 78 -2.84 -3.74 8.12
CA LEU A 78 -3.64 -4.61 7.26
C LEU A 78 -2.81 -5.64 6.47
N GLY A 79 -1.50 -5.69 6.71
CA GLY A 79 -0.61 -6.72 6.17
C GLY A 79 0.11 -6.39 4.88
N ALA A 80 0.22 -5.11 4.52
CA ALA A 80 1.17 -4.65 3.52
C ALA A 80 2.61 -4.88 3.99
N THR A 81 3.43 -5.45 3.12
CA THR A 81 4.84 -5.78 3.38
C THR A 81 5.77 -5.13 2.37
N TYR A 82 5.28 -4.85 1.17
CA TYR A 82 5.97 -4.09 0.14
C TYR A 82 5.22 -2.79 -0.08
N ILE A 83 5.87 -1.65 0.17
CA ILE A 83 5.25 -0.32 0.10
C ILE A 83 6.06 0.56 -0.84
N GLY A 84 5.37 1.29 -1.72
CA GLY A 84 5.98 2.25 -2.61
C GLY A 84 4.97 3.26 -3.13
N GLY A 85 5.27 3.83 -4.29
CA GLY A 85 4.39 4.74 -5.01
C GLY A 85 4.41 4.47 -6.51
N CYS A 86 3.36 4.93 -7.18
CA CYS A 86 3.17 4.81 -8.61
C CYS A 86 3.13 6.21 -9.26
N CYS A 87 2.07 6.55 -9.97
CA CYS A 87 1.96 7.86 -10.62
C CYS A 87 2.12 9.01 -9.63
N ARG A 88 2.95 9.99 -10.01
CA ARG A 88 3.17 11.25 -9.29
C ARG A 88 3.78 11.11 -7.88
N VAL A 89 4.29 9.94 -7.53
CA VAL A 89 5.06 9.74 -6.29
C VAL A 89 6.55 9.87 -6.60
N GLY A 90 7.24 10.78 -5.91
CA GLY A 90 8.64 11.11 -6.14
C GLY A 90 9.59 10.59 -5.06
N PRO A 91 10.90 10.85 -5.20
CA PRO A 91 11.91 10.37 -4.25
C PRO A 91 11.71 10.83 -2.79
N GLU A 92 11.25 12.06 -2.57
CA GLU A 92 10.98 12.56 -1.20
C GLU A 92 9.80 11.84 -0.55
N ASP A 93 8.77 11.48 -1.32
CA ASP A 93 7.66 10.66 -0.82
C ASP A 93 8.15 9.26 -0.44
N ILE A 94 9.01 8.66 -1.27
CA ILE A 94 9.63 7.36 -0.98
C ILE A 94 10.50 7.43 0.29
N LYS A 95 11.23 8.53 0.50
CA LYS A 95 12.01 8.75 1.72
C LYS A 95 11.12 8.87 2.95
N SER A 96 10.00 9.59 2.85
CA SER A 96 9.01 9.68 3.93
C SER A 96 8.37 8.33 4.22
N LEU A 97 8.00 7.56 3.18
CA LEU A 97 7.51 6.18 3.31
C LEU A 97 8.53 5.28 4.00
N ARG A 98 9.82 5.35 3.60
CA ARG A 98 10.90 4.59 4.24
C ARG A 98 10.97 4.88 5.74
N ASN A 99 10.93 6.15 6.13
CA ASN A 99 10.92 6.54 7.55
C ASN A 99 9.73 5.94 8.30
N THR A 100 8.52 5.97 7.73
CA THR A 100 7.34 5.34 8.34
C THR A 100 7.52 3.83 8.50
N VAL A 101 8.06 3.13 7.50
CA VAL A 101 8.32 1.69 7.57
C VAL A 101 9.37 1.38 8.64
N ASP A 102 10.43 2.19 8.75
CA ASP A 102 11.45 2.03 9.80
C ASP A 102 10.86 2.20 11.20
N LEU A 103 10.01 3.20 11.40
CA LEU A 103 9.34 3.43 12.68
C LEU A 103 8.36 2.29 13.01
N PHE A 104 7.64 1.78 12.03
CA PHE A 104 6.71 0.66 12.24
C PHE A 104 7.44 -0.62 12.67
N ASN A 105 8.59 -0.93 12.06
CA ASN A 105 9.36 -2.15 12.35
C ASN A 105 10.14 -2.10 13.67
N GLN A 106 10.22 -0.94 14.34
CA GLN A 106 10.86 -0.78 15.65
C GLN A 106 9.91 -1.04 16.83
N ASN A 107 8.60 -1.14 16.57
CA ASN A 107 7.55 -1.39 17.58
C ASN A 107 7.12 -2.87 17.63
#